data_AF-A0A9P7FRC4-F1
#
_entry.id   AF-A0A9P7FRC4-F1
#
_cell.length_a   1.000
_cell.length_b   1.000
_cell.length_c   1.000
_cell.angle_alpha   90.00
_cell.angle_beta   90.00
_cell.angle_gamma   90.00
#
_symmetry.space_group_name_H-M   'P 1'
#
loop_
_entity.id
_entity.type
_entity.pdbx_description
1 polymer ?
#
loop_
_entity_poly.entity_id
_entity_poly.type
_entity_poly.pdbx_seq_one_letter_code
_entity_poly.pdbx_strand_id
1 'polypeptide(L)'
;MLERKGRSRGADRRAAVLSALGGCTEEELGLLVDLMLRPLKSDSKARQNHPFVLGAVDAAVSEKQQSGFLTLLGDLLRNLGPKIVSYWPSLIGATADILAAAQRRVESLGHEEEEVLEGGEGVEDAEAGEDLGSSSKIIRSIRQLGLKRFADLFRSPVRFDFTPYMQVCFASFISPRLPALDKENTQAPSALLELFYSWSLDDVYIEILVEYDGQVLPKIYECLVAPSVKPAVTSRIFDIVDRLLASSSVNDAVRETVVKPHVSLLLSNLSVLVERTKGVAAIASPLAQRQVSILSEIAQYSTDSKQASTLLGLFAPLLRRPAKLVPEKVKVDLLKIIGSLMQLIPELCDPSSSVYQSTYSLLSQLFQSLRSRPARVSLVSAFERLSTINTSLQSLASLVASLNAYSSKRMDDPDFDTRIGAFVVLNESR
;
A
#
# COMPACT_ATOMS: atom_id res chain seq x y z
N MET A 1 -33.85 16.53 -6.57
CA MET A 1 -32.44 16.49 -6.12
C MET A 1 -31.82 17.87 -5.87
N LEU A 2 -32.34 18.94 -6.45
CA LEU A 2 -31.76 20.30 -6.37
C LEU A 2 -32.26 21.16 -5.19
N GLU A 3 -33.17 20.67 -4.34
CA GLU A 3 -33.70 21.45 -3.21
C GLU A 3 -32.68 21.57 -2.06
N ARG A 4 -32.36 22.80 -1.67
CA ARG A 4 -31.56 23.14 -0.48
C ARG A 4 -32.47 23.24 0.75
N LYS A 5 -32.67 22.14 1.49
CA LYS A 5 -33.15 22.20 2.90
C LYS A 5 -32.45 21.12 3.73
N GLY A 6 -31.61 21.56 4.68
CA GLY A 6 -30.95 20.75 5.72
C GLY A 6 -29.90 19.75 5.20
N ARG A 7 -28.62 19.94 5.56
CA ARG A 7 -27.45 19.25 4.96
C ARG A 7 -27.47 17.72 5.09
N SER A 8 -27.82 17.16 6.26
CA SER A 8 -27.96 15.70 6.45
C SER A 8 -29.17 15.14 5.70
N ARG A 9 -30.33 15.80 5.85
CA ARG A 9 -31.57 15.44 5.13
C ARG A 9 -31.41 15.45 3.61
N GLY A 10 -30.55 16.30 3.07
CA GLY A 10 -30.29 16.40 1.63
C GLY A 10 -29.54 15.18 1.06
N ALA A 11 -28.49 14.71 1.74
CA ALA A 11 -27.71 13.55 1.31
C ALA A 11 -28.52 12.25 1.42
N ASP A 12 -29.19 12.04 2.56
CA ASP A 12 -30.04 10.87 2.79
C ASP A 12 -31.21 10.82 1.78
N ARG A 13 -31.81 11.97 1.47
CA ARG A 13 -32.87 12.07 0.46
C ARG A 13 -32.34 11.77 -0.95
N ARG A 14 -31.14 12.24 -1.32
CA ARG A 14 -30.54 11.91 -2.63
C ARG A 14 -30.28 10.41 -2.75
N ALA A 15 -29.71 9.80 -1.71
CA ALA A 15 -29.50 8.36 -1.68
C ALA A 15 -30.83 7.59 -1.78
N ALA A 16 -31.87 7.99 -1.04
CA ALA A 16 -33.19 7.38 -1.11
C ALA A 16 -33.83 7.49 -2.51
N VAL A 17 -33.73 8.66 -3.16
CA VAL A 17 -34.25 8.84 -4.52
C VAL A 17 -33.48 7.98 -5.53
N LEU A 18 -32.14 7.96 -5.47
CA LEU A 18 -31.33 7.14 -6.37
C LEU A 18 -31.57 5.64 -6.16
N SER A 19 -31.73 5.20 -4.91
CA SER A 19 -32.07 3.82 -4.59
C SER A 19 -33.43 3.42 -5.15
N ALA A 20 -34.43 4.31 -5.06
CA ALA A 20 -35.76 4.08 -5.66
C ALA A 20 -35.69 3.98 -7.20
N LEU A 21 -34.81 4.77 -7.84
CA LEU A 21 -34.55 4.67 -9.29
C LEU A 21 -33.84 3.37 -9.69
N GLY A 22 -33.40 2.55 -8.73
CA GLY A 22 -32.84 1.23 -9.01
C GLY A 22 -33.81 0.28 -9.72
N GLY A 23 -35.12 0.51 -9.64
CA GLY A 23 -36.13 -0.28 -10.37
C GLY A 23 -36.33 0.14 -11.83
N CYS A 24 -35.71 1.23 -12.27
CA CYS A 24 -35.88 1.78 -13.61
C CYS A 24 -35.15 0.96 -14.68
N THR A 25 -35.64 1.10 -15.92
CA THR A 25 -35.02 0.55 -17.13
C THR A 25 -33.72 1.28 -17.48
N GLU A 26 -32.88 0.66 -18.30
CA GLU A 26 -31.62 1.27 -18.75
C GLU A 26 -31.83 2.59 -19.51
N GLU A 27 -32.90 2.70 -20.30
CA GLU A 27 -33.24 3.94 -21.03
C GLU A 27 -33.65 5.08 -20.08
N GLU A 28 -34.43 4.79 -19.04
CA GLU A 28 -34.81 5.76 -18.02
C GLU A 28 -33.60 6.24 -17.20
N LEU A 29 -32.67 5.32 -16.91
CA LEU A 29 -31.39 5.66 -16.30
C LEU A 29 -30.52 6.50 -17.25
N GLY A 30 -30.60 6.28 -18.55
CA GLY A 30 -29.97 7.13 -19.57
C GLY A 30 -30.47 8.58 -19.51
N LEU A 31 -31.79 8.78 -19.35
CA LEU A 31 -32.36 10.12 -19.16
C LEU A 31 -31.82 10.81 -17.90
N LEU A 32 -31.63 10.06 -16.81
CA LEU A 32 -31.01 10.59 -15.59
C LEU A 32 -29.58 11.06 -15.88
N VAL A 33 -28.78 10.25 -16.58
CA VAL A 33 -27.41 10.60 -16.99
C VAL A 33 -27.40 11.85 -17.88
N ASP A 34 -28.30 11.94 -18.87
CA ASP A 34 -28.45 13.11 -19.73
C ASP A 34 -28.75 14.38 -18.93
N LEU A 35 -29.66 14.31 -17.95
CA LEU A 35 -29.98 15.43 -17.07
C LEU A 35 -28.80 15.86 -16.21
N MET A 36 -27.95 14.91 -15.80
CA MET A 36 -26.72 15.19 -15.05
C MET A 36 -25.64 15.85 -15.91
N LEU A 37 -25.53 15.45 -17.19
CA LEU A 37 -24.51 15.94 -18.12
C LEU A 37 -24.91 17.22 -18.86
N ARG A 38 -26.21 17.52 -18.96
CA ARG A 38 -26.72 18.72 -19.65
C ARG A 38 -26.07 20.04 -19.20
N PRO A 39 -25.86 20.32 -17.90
CA PRO A 39 -25.17 21.53 -17.47
C PRO A 39 -23.72 21.63 -17.96
N LEU A 40 -23.09 20.49 -18.28
CA LEU A 40 -21.74 20.39 -18.84
C LEU A 40 -21.74 20.41 -20.38
N LYS A 41 -22.90 20.63 -21.01
CA LYS A 41 -23.11 20.56 -22.46
C LYS A 41 -22.66 19.22 -23.08
N SER A 42 -22.89 18.14 -22.34
CA SER A 42 -22.62 16.76 -22.77
C SER A 42 -23.89 15.91 -22.66
N ASP A 43 -23.85 14.68 -23.18
CA ASP A 43 -24.94 13.71 -23.13
C ASP A 43 -24.43 12.29 -22.85
N SER A 44 -25.36 11.36 -22.61
CA SER A 44 -25.09 9.95 -22.28
C SER A 44 -24.43 9.17 -23.43
N LYS A 45 -24.52 9.66 -24.66
CA LYS A 45 -23.94 9.05 -25.87
C LYS A 45 -22.57 9.61 -26.23
N ALA A 46 -22.14 10.67 -25.56
CA ALA A 46 -20.84 11.25 -25.75
C ALA A 46 -19.72 10.26 -25.39
N ARG A 47 -18.54 10.46 -25.98
CA ARG A 47 -17.28 9.77 -25.59
C ARG A 47 -17.30 8.25 -25.78
N GLN A 48 -18.18 7.73 -26.62
CA GLN A 48 -18.20 6.31 -27.02
C GLN A 48 -17.15 5.95 -28.09
N ASN A 49 -16.53 6.95 -28.72
CA ASN A 49 -15.56 6.74 -29.81
C ASN A 49 -14.11 6.66 -29.29
N HIS A 50 -13.30 5.83 -29.96
CA HIS A 50 -11.86 5.73 -29.75
C HIS A 50 -11.08 6.37 -30.91
N PRO A 51 -9.91 7.00 -30.67
CA PRO A 51 -9.24 7.16 -29.37
C PRO A 51 -9.94 8.18 -28.46
N PHE A 52 -9.81 7.98 -27.14
CA PHE A 52 -10.30 8.95 -26.16
C PHE A 52 -9.44 10.21 -26.17
N VAL A 53 -10.08 11.38 -26.13
CA VAL A 53 -9.41 12.69 -26.13
C VAL A 53 -10.07 13.58 -25.09
N LEU A 54 -9.30 14.36 -24.33
CA LEU A 54 -9.88 15.33 -23.40
C LEU A 54 -10.57 16.48 -24.14
N GLY A 55 -11.72 16.90 -23.62
CA GLY A 55 -12.45 18.08 -24.05
C GLY A 55 -12.11 19.29 -23.20
N ALA A 56 -12.33 20.47 -23.76
CA ALA A 56 -12.32 21.70 -22.99
C ALA A 56 -13.61 21.82 -22.18
N VAL A 57 -13.50 22.13 -20.90
CA VAL A 57 -14.66 22.56 -20.11
C VAL A 57 -15.08 23.95 -20.60
N ASP A 58 -16.31 24.06 -21.07
CA ASP A 58 -16.85 25.32 -21.60
C ASP A 58 -16.85 26.42 -20.53
N ALA A 59 -16.44 27.63 -20.90
CA ALA A 59 -16.30 28.76 -19.98
C ALA A 59 -17.63 29.16 -19.30
N ALA A 60 -18.78 28.78 -19.87
CA ALA A 60 -20.08 28.99 -19.26
C ALA A 60 -20.38 28.03 -18.09
N VAL A 61 -19.63 26.93 -17.95
CA VAL A 61 -19.80 25.95 -16.87
C VAL A 61 -19.12 26.48 -15.60
N SER A 62 -19.94 26.98 -14.68
CA SER A 62 -19.46 27.49 -13.40
C SER A 62 -18.80 26.41 -12.52
N GLU A 63 -17.87 26.83 -11.67
CA GLU A 63 -17.22 25.95 -10.67
C GLU A 63 -18.25 25.23 -9.79
N LYS A 64 -19.36 25.91 -9.44
CA LYS A 64 -20.48 25.32 -8.68
C LYS A 64 -21.17 24.17 -9.43
N GLN A 65 -21.32 24.27 -10.75
CA GLN A 65 -21.90 23.19 -11.56
C GLN A 65 -20.95 22.00 -11.64
N GLN A 66 -19.64 22.24 -11.75
CA GLN A 66 -18.63 21.17 -11.74
C GLN A 66 -18.64 20.41 -10.41
N SER A 67 -18.56 21.11 -9.28
CA SER A 67 -18.66 20.48 -7.95
C SER A 67 -19.99 19.77 -7.73
N GLY A 68 -21.10 20.36 -8.20
CA GLY A 68 -22.43 19.75 -8.11
C GLY A 68 -22.55 18.45 -8.91
N PHE A 69 -22.03 18.42 -10.15
CA PHE A 69 -21.95 17.21 -10.95
C PHE A 69 -21.12 16.14 -10.26
N LEU A 70 -19.90 16.48 -9.81
CA LEU A 70 -19.02 15.52 -9.14
C LEU A 70 -19.62 14.99 -7.83
N THR A 71 -20.35 15.81 -7.08
CA THR A 71 -21.03 15.36 -5.85
C THR A 71 -22.14 14.36 -6.20
N LEU A 72 -22.97 14.69 -7.18
CA LEU A 72 -24.07 13.84 -7.62
C LEU A 72 -23.57 12.54 -8.27
N LEU A 73 -22.46 12.58 -9.01
CA LEU A 73 -21.82 11.41 -9.58
C LEU A 73 -21.40 10.42 -8.49
N GLY A 74 -20.95 10.90 -7.33
CA GLY A 74 -20.59 10.00 -6.23
C GLY A 74 -21.79 9.29 -5.64
N ASP A 75 -22.89 10.01 -5.46
CA ASP A 75 -24.15 9.41 -5.05
C ASP A 75 -24.67 8.42 -6.10
N LEU A 76 -24.55 8.76 -7.39
CA LEU A 76 -24.96 7.91 -8.51
C LEU A 76 -24.17 6.60 -8.55
N LEU A 77 -22.83 6.66 -8.53
CA LEU A 77 -21.98 5.47 -8.58
C LEU A 77 -22.24 4.54 -7.40
N ARG A 78 -22.41 5.09 -6.20
CA ARG A 78 -22.69 4.31 -4.99
C ARG A 78 -24.00 3.54 -5.03
N ASN A 79 -25.06 4.11 -5.63
CA ASN A 79 -26.40 3.53 -5.61
C ASN A 79 -26.77 2.79 -6.91
N LEU A 80 -26.26 3.26 -8.05
CA LEU A 80 -26.67 2.81 -9.38
C LEU A 80 -25.49 2.43 -10.28
N GLY A 81 -24.23 2.52 -9.82
CA GLY A 81 -23.02 2.30 -10.61
C GLY A 81 -23.06 1.06 -11.51
N PRO A 82 -23.38 -0.15 -10.98
CA PRO A 82 -23.47 -1.36 -11.77
C PRO A 82 -24.56 -1.38 -12.86
N LYS A 83 -25.58 -0.53 -12.74
CA LYS A 83 -26.73 -0.47 -13.65
C LYS A 83 -26.56 0.54 -14.80
N ILE A 84 -25.53 1.38 -14.73
CA ILE A 84 -25.30 2.47 -15.69
C ILE A 84 -23.97 2.33 -16.43
N VAL A 85 -23.42 1.12 -16.48
CA VAL A 85 -22.08 0.83 -17.04
C VAL A 85 -21.99 1.23 -18.52
N SER A 86 -23.07 1.06 -19.28
CA SER A 86 -23.17 1.53 -20.67
C SER A 86 -22.98 3.05 -20.83
N TYR A 87 -23.24 3.82 -19.78
CA TYR A 87 -23.08 5.27 -19.73
C TYR A 87 -21.78 5.71 -19.05
N TRP A 88 -20.93 4.79 -18.56
CA TRP A 88 -19.65 5.17 -17.96
C TRP A 88 -18.72 5.92 -18.90
N PRO A 89 -18.63 5.64 -20.22
CA PRO A 89 -17.76 6.42 -21.11
C PRO A 89 -18.00 7.93 -21.05
N SER A 90 -19.27 8.36 -21.04
CA SER A 90 -19.62 9.79 -20.96
C SER A 90 -19.34 10.38 -19.57
N LEU A 91 -19.59 9.62 -18.50
CA LEU A 91 -19.31 10.02 -17.11
C LEU A 91 -17.80 10.11 -16.83
N ILE A 92 -17.01 9.16 -17.32
CA ILE A 92 -15.55 9.16 -17.26
C ILE A 92 -15.02 10.37 -18.02
N GLY A 93 -15.48 10.59 -19.25
CA GLY A 93 -15.04 11.73 -20.06
C GLY A 93 -15.33 13.07 -19.40
N ALA A 94 -16.54 13.29 -18.90
CA ALA A 94 -16.90 14.52 -18.19
C ALA A 94 -16.06 14.72 -16.92
N THR A 95 -15.80 13.65 -16.17
CA THR A 95 -14.96 13.70 -14.96
C THR A 95 -13.51 14.03 -15.31
N ALA A 96 -12.96 13.40 -16.34
CA ALA A 96 -11.59 13.62 -16.81
C ALA A 96 -11.40 15.04 -17.36
N ASP A 97 -12.37 15.59 -18.09
CA ASP A 97 -12.34 16.96 -18.60
C ASP A 97 -12.29 17.99 -17.46
N ILE A 98 -13.17 17.83 -16.46
CA ILE A 98 -13.21 18.68 -15.27
C ILE A 98 -11.88 18.58 -14.51
N LEU A 99 -11.39 17.36 -14.31
CA LEU A 99 -10.18 17.11 -13.55
C LEU A 99 -8.93 17.69 -14.25
N ALA A 100 -8.79 17.46 -15.55
CA ALA A 100 -7.69 18.01 -16.35
C ALA A 100 -7.75 19.54 -16.44
N ALA A 101 -8.94 20.14 -16.50
CA ALA A 101 -9.10 21.60 -16.45
C ALA A 101 -8.71 22.17 -15.06
N ALA A 102 -9.11 21.51 -13.98
CA ALA A 102 -8.75 21.90 -12.63
C ALA A 102 -7.23 21.78 -12.39
N GLN A 103 -6.61 20.68 -12.82
CA GLN A 103 -5.15 20.48 -12.70
C GLN A 103 -4.38 21.58 -13.42
N ARG A 104 -4.68 21.86 -14.70
CA ARG A 104 -4.02 22.93 -15.47
C ARG A 104 -4.17 24.30 -14.82
N ARG A 105 -5.34 24.59 -14.23
CA ARG A 105 -5.56 25.86 -13.52
C ARG A 105 -4.72 25.93 -12.25
N VAL A 106 -4.61 24.85 -11.46
CA VAL A 106 -3.73 24.81 -10.27
C VAL A 106 -2.27 25.01 -10.67
N GLU A 107 -1.80 24.33 -11.71
CA GLU A 107 -0.43 24.49 -12.22
C GLU A 107 -0.15 25.94 -12.67
N SER A 108 -1.11 26.57 -13.34
CA SER A 108 -0.98 27.97 -13.78
C SER A 108 -0.95 28.99 -12.64
N LEU A 109 -1.48 28.64 -11.46
CA LEU A 109 -1.51 29.50 -10.28
C LEU A 109 -0.22 29.44 -9.46
N GLY A 110 0.73 28.55 -9.80
CA GLY A 110 2.02 28.41 -9.12
C GLY A 110 1.98 27.55 -7.85
N HIS A 111 3.09 26.88 -7.55
CA HIS A 111 3.24 25.91 -6.44
C HIS A 111 3.36 26.55 -5.04
N GLU A 112 3.44 27.88 -4.91
CA GLU A 112 3.77 28.56 -3.65
C GLU A 112 2.71 28.43 -2.53
N GLU A 113 1.53 27.89 -2.83
CA GLU A 113 0.43 27.70 -1.86
C GLU A 113 0.05 26.23 -1.59
N GLU A 114 0.69 25.24 -2.22
CA GLU A 114 0.29 23.83 -2.07
C GLU A 114 0.64 23.22 -0.70
N GLU A 115 1.59 23.79 0.05
CA GLU A 115 2.12 23.20 1.28
C GLU A 115 1.18 23.23 2.50
N VAL A 116 0.10 24.02 2.48
CA VAL A 116 -0.68 24.31 3.71
C VAL A 116 -2.01 23.56 3.81
N LEU A 117 -2.60 23.08 2.72
CA LEU A 117 -4.00 22.61 2.73
C LEU A 117 -4.19 21.09 2.59
N GLU A 118 -3.29 20.36 1.92
CA GLU A 118 -3.50 18.91 1.70
C GLU A 118 -3.14 18.05 2.94
N GLY A 119 -2.51 18.64 3.96
CA GLY A 119 -2.21 17.99 5.25
C GLY A 119 -3.27 18.16 6.35
N GLY A 120 -4.38 18.87 6.09
CA GLY A 120 -5.19 19.44 7.16
C GLY A 120 -6.65 18.99 7.27
N GLU A 121 -7.16 18.14 6.38
CA GLU A 121 -8.57 17.76 6.43
C GLU A 121 -8.72 16.24 6.55
N GLY A 122 -8.81 15.79 7.80
CA GLY A 122 -9.59 14.60 8.10
C GLY A 122 -10.98 14.74 7.49
N VAL A 123 -11.61 13.62 7.17
CA VAL A 123 -12.94 13.53 6.57
C VAL A 123 -13.98 14.26 7.43
N GLU A 124 -14.10 15.55 7.24
CA GLU A 124 -15.32 16.30 7.44
C GLU A 124 -15.68 16.78 6.04
N ASP A 125 -16.83 16.29 5.56
CA ASP A 125 -17.45 16.75 4.32
C ASP A 125 -17.17 18.23 4.14
N ALA A 126 -16.46 18.62 3.07
CA ALA A 126 -16.08 20.01 2.80
C ALA A 126 -17.32 20.90 2.95
N GLU A 127 -17.46 21.46 4.16
CA GLU A 127 -18.70 22.07 4.54
C GLU A 127 -18.64 23.47 3.96
N ALA A 128 -19.42 23.71 2.90
CA ALA A 128 -19.71 25.04 2.40
C ALA A 128 -20.31 25.93 3.51
N GLY A 129 -19.45 26.53 4.33
CA GLY A 129 -19.69 27.78 5.03
C GLY A 129 -19.53 28.91 4.03
N GLU A 130 -20.38 29.93 4.15
CA GLU A 130 -20.32 31.15 3.37
C GLU A 130 -19.07 31.94 3.76
N ASP A 131 -17.93 31.58 3.18
CA ASP A 131 -16.79 32.47 3.04
C ASP A 131 -16.38 32.44 1.57
N LEU A 132 -16.18 33.63 1.01
CA LEU A 132 -15.65 33.85 -0.34
C LEU A 132 -14.21 33.31 -0.41
N GLY A 133 -14.06 31.99 -0.48
CA GLY A 133 -12.79 31.34 -0.75
C GLY A 133 -12.24 31.85 -2.07
N SER A 134 -10.95 32.18 -2.10
CA SER A 134 -10.26 32.52 -3.35
C SER A 134 -10.55 31.45 -4.40
N SER A 135 -10.76 31.84 -5.66
CA SER A 135 -11.06 30.91 -6.77
C SER A 135 -10.09 29.71 -6.81
N SER A 136 -8.83 29.92 -6.38
CA SER A 136 -7.81 28.87 -6.17
C SER A 136 -8.27 27.71 -5.27
N LYS A 137 -8.86 27.99 -4.09
CA LYS A 137 -9.32 26.95 -3.15
C LYS A 137 -10.44 26.09 -3.74
N ILE A 138 -11.37 26.71 -4.47
CA ILE A 138 -12.48 26.01 -5.12
C ILE A 138 -11.96 25.06 -6.20
N ILE A 139 -10.99 25.50 -7.01
CA ILE A 139 -10.38 24.68 -8.05
C ILE A 139 -9.65 23.47 -7.45
N ARG A 140 -8.89 23.66 -6.36
CA ARG A 140 -8.23 22.56 -5.65
C ARG A 140 -9.24 21.53 -5.12
N SER A 141 -10.35 22.00 -4.53
CA SER A 141 -11.46 21.14 -4.08
C SER A 141 -12.10 20.36 -5.24
N ILE A 142 -12.33 21.01 -6.39
CA ILE A 142 -12.82 20.34 -7.61
C ILE A 142 -11.84 19.25 -8.07
N ARG A 143 -10.53 19.54 -8.09
CA ARG A 143 -9.50 18.56 -8.44
C ARG A 143 -9.53 17.35 -7.49
N GLN A 144 -9.54 17.58 -6.19
CA GLN A 144 -9.59 16.51 -5.18
C GLN A 144 -10.85 15.66 -5.32
N LEU A 145 -12.02 16.31 -5.49
CA LEU A 145 -13.28 15.61 -5.66
C LEU A 145 -13.34 14.84 -6.99
N GLY A 146 -12.75 15.39 -8.06
CA GLY A 146 -12.60 14.73 -9.36
C GLY A 146 -11.78 13.44 -9.26
N LEU A 147 -10.62 13.49 -8.60
CA LEU A 147 -9.81 12.29 -8.33
C LEU A 147 -10.57 11.25 -7.52
N LYS A 148 -11.31 11.68 -6.49
CA LYS A 148 -12.16 10.78 -5.69
C LYS A 148 -13.25 10.13 -6.53
N ARG A 149 -13.90 10.88 -7.43
CA ARG A 149 -14.88 10.32 -8.37
C ARG A 149 -14.27 9.32 -9.34
N PHE A 150 -13.08 9.63 -9.84
CA PHE A 150 -12.34 8.73 -10.72
C PHE A 150 -11.97 7.42 -10.01
N ALA A 151 -11.49 7.49 -8.76
CA ALA A 151 -11.21 6.30 -7.94
C ALA A 151 -12.47 5.47 -7.64
N ASP A 152 -13.61 6.11 -7.40
CA ASP A 152 -14.85 5.39 -7.08
C ASP A 152 -15.41 4.59 -8.26
N LEU A 153 -15.04 4.91 -9.52
CA LEU A 153 -15.33 4.05 -10.68
C LEU A 153 -14.61 2.70 -10.60
N PHE A 154 -13.34 2.68 -10.17
CA PHE A 154 -12.56 1.45 -9.98
C PHE A 154 -13.02 0.63 -8.77
N ARG A 155 -13.70 1.26 -7.81
CA ARG A 155 -14.27 0.57 -6.63
C ARG A 155 -15.63 -0.08 -6.88
N SER A 156 -16.21 0.16 -8.05
CA SER A 156 -17.44 -0.51 -8.46
C SER A 156 -17.20 -2.02 -8.57
N PRO A 157 -18.16 -2.87 -8.18
CA PRO A 157 -18.03 -4.32 -8.32
C PRO A 157 -18.07 -4.80 -9.78
N VAL A 158 -18.34 -3.90 -10.74
CA VAL A 158 -18.35 -4.23 -12.16
C VAL A 158 -16.99 -3.94 -12.78
N ARG A 159 -16.48 -4.91 -13.54
CA ARG A 159 -15.26 -4.74 -14.34
C ARG A 159 -15.55 -3.91 -15.58
N PHE A 160 -14.66 -2.96 -15.85
CA PHE A 160 -14.76 -2.05 -16.98
C PHE A 160 -13.37 -1.86 -17.59
N ASP A 161 -13.30 -1.75 -18.90
CA ASP A 161 -12.04 -1.53 -19.60
C ASP A 161 -11.65 -0.04 -19.53
N PHE A 162 -10.70 0.28 -18.65
CA PHE A 162 -10.17 1.63 -18.50
C PHE A 162 -9.00 1.94 -19.44
N THR A 163 -8.44 0.93 -20.13
CA THR A 163 -7.27 1.04 -21.02
C THR A 163 -7.37 2.23 -21.99
N PRO A 164 -8.52 2.49 -22.65
CA PRO A 164 -8.60 3.58 -23.63
C PRO A 164 -8.43 4.98 -23.04
N TYR A 165 -8.62 5.14 -21.72
CA TYR A 165 -8.58 6.43 -21.03
C TYR A 165 -7.24 6.68 -20.35
N MET A 166 -6.55 5.61 -19.93
CA MET A 166 -5.44 5.70 -18.99
C MET A 166 -4.28 6.55 -19.50
N GLN A 167 -3.83 6.37 -20.74
CA GLN A 167 -2.70 7.14 -21.28
C GLN A 167 -2.92 8.65 -21.19
N VAL A 168 -4.14 9.11 -21.50
CA VAL A 168 -4.50 10.53 -21.47
C VAL A 168 -4.68 11.02 -20.03
N CYS A 169 -5.29 10.23 -19.16
CA CYS A 169 -5.43 10.53 -17.73
C CYS A 169 -4.05 10.67 -17.05
N PHE A 170 -3.13 9.76 -17.36
CA PHE A 170 -1.76 9.80 -16.85
C PHE A 170 -1.05 11.09 -17.23
N ALA A 171 -1.03 11.41 -18.52
CA ALA A 171 -0.36 12.61 -19.02
C ALA A 171 -0.98 13.93 -18.49
N SER A 172 -2.27 13.95 -18.18
CA SER A 172 -2.99 15.19 -17.88
C SER A 172 -3.14 15.52 -16.40
N PHE A 173 -3.32 14.55 -15.51
CA PHE A 173 -3.60 14.84 -14.09
C PHE A 173 -3.06 13.83 -13.07
N ILE A 174 -2.44 12.72 -13.49
CA ILE A 174 -1.83 11.74 -12.57
C ILE A 174 -0.32 11.95 -12.52
N SER A 175 0.39 11.78 -13.64
CA SER A 175 1.86 11.92 -13.71
C SER A 175 2.39 13.28 -13.25
N PRO A 176 1.76 14.43 -13.61
CA PRO A 176 2.22 15.73 -13.14
C PRO A 176 2.23 15.88 -11.61
N ARG A 177 1.44 15.08 -10.88
CA ARG A 177 1.35 15.12 -9.42
C ARG A 177 2.28 14.15 -8.71
N LEU A 178 2.80 13.14 -9.40
CA LEU A 178 3.70 12.15 -8.80
C LEU A 178 4.92 12.75 -8.09
N PRO A 179 5.59 13.82 -8.60
CA PRO A 179 6.75 14.40 -7.92
C PRO A 179 6.46 15.01 -6.54
N ALA A 180 5.21 15.39 -6.26
CA ALA A 180 4.80 16.00 -4.99
C ALA A 180 4.09 15.02 -4.04
N LEU A 181 3.91 13.75 -4.45
CA LEU A 181 3.08 12.77 -3.73
C LEU A 181 3.55 12.57 -2.28
N ASP A 182 4.85 12.50 -2.02
CA ASP A 182 5.43 12.31 -0.70
C ASP A 182 5.16 13.50 0.24
N LYS A 183 5.19 14.72 -0.29
CA LYS A 183 4.88 15.96 0.43
C LYS A 183 3.39 16.07 0.77
N GLU A 184 2.54 15.71 -0.18
CA GLU A 184 1.08 15.73 -0.05
C GLU A 184 0.57 14.67 0.93
N ASN A 185 1.27 13.54 1.04
CA ASN A 185 0.87 12.39 1.85
C ASN A 185 1.68 12.31 3.16
N THR A 186 1.75 13.40 3.93
CA THR A 186 2.35 13.36 5.28
C THR A 186 1.31 13.18 6.38
N GLN A 187 0.13 13.77 6.25
CA GLN A 187 -0.86 13.80 7.34
C GLN A 187 -1.99 12.77 7.16
N ALA A 188 -2.52 12.65 5.94
CA ALA A 188 -3.58 11.72 5.58
C ALA A 188 -3.42 11.23 4.13
N PRO A 189 -4.00 10.06 3.76
CA PRO A 189 -4.00 9.62 2.38
C PRO A 189 -4.72 10.61 1.45
N SER A 190 -4.00 11.14 0.46
CA SER A 190 -4.54 12.00 -0.58
C SER A 190 -5.52 11.27 -1.50
N ALA A 191 -6.34 12.00 -2.25
CA ALA A 191 -7.23 11.42 -3.25
C ALA A 191 -6.47 10.66 -4.36
N LEU A 192 -5.22 11.06 -4.63
CA LEU A 192 -4.36 10.37 -5.59
C LEU A 192 -3.84 9.03 -5.04
N LEU A 193 -3.41 8.99 -3.76
CA LEU A 193 -3.05 7.73 -3.11
C LEU A 193 -4.26 6.79 -2.99
N GLU A 194 -5.45 7.33 -2.75
CA GLU A 194 -6.72 6.59 -2.73
C GLU A 194 -7.09 5.99 -4.10
N LEU A 195 -6.72 6.65 -5.20
CA LEU A 195 -6.84 6.14 -6.57
C LEU A 195 -5.89 4.96 -6.78
N PHE A 196 -4.61 5.08 -6.42
CA PHE A 196 -3.65 3.98 -6.54
C PHE A 196 -4.05 2.78 -5.68
N TYR A 197 -4.58 3.04 -4.48
CA TYR A 197 -5.16 1.98 -3.66
C TYR A 197 -6.34 1.29 -4.35
N SER A 198 -7.21 2.04 -5.03
CA SER A 198 -8.35 1.42 -5.74
C SER A 198 -7.92 0.44 -6.83
N TRP A 199 -6.79 0.70 -7.51
CA TRP A 199 -6.23 -0.22 -8.50
C TRP A 199 -5.67 -1.51 -7.89
N SER A 200 -5.24 -1.46 -6.62
CA SER A 200 -4.79 -2.65 -5.90
C SER A 200 -5.93 -3.56 -5.40
N LEU A 201 -7.19 -3.14 -5.53
CA LEU A 201 -8.34 -3.91 -5.00
C LEU A 201 -8.78 -5.07 -5.90
N ASP A 202 -8.61 -4.95 -7.23
CA ASP A 202 -8.93 -6.00 -8.21
C ASP A 202 -7.67 -6.26 -9.06
N ASP A 203 -7.31 -7.54 -9.21
CA ASP A 203 -6.10 -7.98 -9.91
C ASP A 203 -6.03 -7.45 -11.35
N VAL A 204 -7.18 -7.25 -11.99
CA VAL A 204 -7.27 -6.74 -13.37
C VAL A 204 -6.69 -5.32 -13.52
N TYR A 205 -6.66 -4.53 -12.45
CA TYR A 205 -6.19 -3.14 -12.49
C TYR A 205 -4.79 -2.94 -11.90
N ILE A 206 -4.18 -3.98 -11.32
CA ILE A 206 -2.88 -3.87 -10.67
C ILE A 206 -1.79 -3.39 -11.65
N GLU A 207 -1.80 -3.88 -12.89
CA GLU A 207 -0.79 -3.53 -13.90
C GLU A 207 -0.79 -2.03 -14.27
N ILE A 208 -1.91 -1.33 -14.05
CA ILE A 208 -2.01 0.12 -14.25
C ILE A 208 -0.98 0.89 -13.39
N LEU A 209 -0.59 0.33 -12.23
CA LEU A 209 0.42 0.92 -11.33
C LEU A 209 1.82 0.98 -11.95
N VAL A 210 2.08 0.30 -13.06
CA VAL A 210 3.40 0.26 -13.71
C VAL A 210 3.36 0.49 -15.22
N GLU A 211 2.23 0.20 -15.88
CA GLU A 211 2.12 0.20 -17.34
C GLU A 211 2.27 1.59 -17.97
N TYR A 212 1.65 2.61 -17.38
CA TYR A 212 1.57 3.95 -17.99
C TYR A 212 2.62 4.92 -17.44
N ASP A 213 3.00 4.77 -16.17
CA ASP A 213 4.05 5.55 -15.53
C ASP A 213 4.75 4.71 -14.45
N GLY A 214 5.97 4.28 -14.75
CA GLY A 214 6.79 3.47 -13.84
C GLY A 214 7.23 4.20 -12.56
N GLN A 215 6.93 5.50 -12.40
CA GLN A 215 7.22 6.25 -11.18
C GLN A 215 6.12 6.11 -10.12
N VAL A 216 4.96 5.54 -10.43
CA VAL A 216 3.83 5.42 -9.47
C VAL A 216 4.23 4.64 -8.22
N LEU A 217 4.68 3.39 -8.36
CA LEU A 217 5.10 2.58 -7.21
C LEU A 217 6.29 3.18 -6.46
N PRO A 218 7.37 3.65 -7.13
CA PRO A 218 8.45 4.35 -6.45
C PRO A 218 7.97 5.53 -5.59
N LYS A 219 7.08 6.36 -6.13
CA LYS A 219 6.53 7.52 -5.40
C LYS A 219 5.62 7.12 -4.25
N ILE A 220 4.81 6.07 -4.40
CA ILE A 220 4.04 5.50 -3.28
C ILE A 220 4.97 5.06 -2.15
N TYR A 221 6.09 4.43 -2.46
CA TYR A 221 7.03 3.96 -1.45
C TYR A 221 7.85 5.09 -0.82
N GLU A 222 8.16 6.16 -1.56
CA GLU A 222 8.85 7.35 -1.02
C GLU A 222 8.03 8.03 0.09
N CYS A 223 6.70 7.96 0.05
CA CYS A 223 5.83 8.44 1.13
C CYS A 223 6.15 7.79 2.50
N LEU A 224 6.69 6.55 2.53
CA LEU A 224 7.08 5.88 3.79
C LEU A 224 8.27 6.58 4.47
N VAL A 225 9.10 7.29 3.70
CA VAL A 225 10.28 8.00 4.19
C VAL A 225 10.11 9.51 4.17
N ALA A 226 8.90 10.00 3.89
CA ALA A 226 8.57 11.41 4.02
C ALA A 226 8.76 11.89 5.48
N PRO A 227 9.28 13.12 5.70
CA PRO A 227 9.38 13.70 7.03
C PRO A 227 8.00 13.75 7.71
N SER A 228 7.91 13.30 8.96
CA SER A 228 6.69 13.40 9.78
C SER A 228 5.45 12.67 9.23
N VAL A 229 5.63 11.63 8.40
CA VAL A 229 4.53 10.80 7.91
C VAL A 229 3.70 10.21 9.06
N LYS A 230 2.37 10.33 8.96
CA LYS A 230 1.42 9.83 9.96
C LYS A 230 1.07 8.35 9.73
N PRO A 231 0.71 7.61 10.81
CA PRO A 231 0.34 6.20 10.73
C PRO A 231 -0.77 5.87 9.71
N ALA A 232 -1.71 6.79 9.48
CA ALA A 232 -2.80 6.59 8.51
C ALA A 232 -2.30 6.44 7.07
N VAL A 233 -1.28 7.23 6.68
CA VAL A 233 -0.64 7.13 5.36
C VAL A 233 0.14 5.84 5.25
N THR A 234 0.98 5.54 6.25
CA THR A 234 1.78 4.30 6.28
C THR A 234 0.87 3.07 6.19
N SER A 235 -0.23 3.05 6.94
CA SER A 235 -1.21 1.96 6.89
C SER A 235 -1.79 1.82 5.49
N ARG A 236 -2.10 2.92 4.80
CA ARG A 236 -2.65 2.85 3.45
C ARG A 236 -1.64 2.29 2.44
N ILE A 237 -0.37 2.69 2.55
CA ILE A 237 0.69 2.14 1.69
C ILE A 237 0.85 0.64 1.96
N PHE A 238 0.78 0.21 3.22
CA PHE A 238 0.79 -1.21 3.56
C PHE A 238 -0.44 -1.95 3.02
N ASP A 239 -1.62 -1.31 2.97
CA ASP A 239 -2.80 -1.91 2.32
C ASP A 239 -2.54 -2.19 0.84
N ILE A 240 -1.86 -1.27 0.12
CA ILE A 240 -1.46 -1.48 -1.27
C ILE A 240 -0.46 -2.64 -1.35
N VAL A 241 0.60 -2.61 -0.54
CA VAL A 241 1.67 -3.63 -0.57
C VAL A 241 1.10 -5.02 -0.29
N ASP A 242 0.28 -5.19 0.75
CA ASP A 242 -0.31 -6.48 1.09
C ASP A 242 -1.16 -7.03 -0.05
N ARG A 243 -1.90 -6.17 -0.76
CA ARG A 243 -2.68 -6.57 -1.95
C ARG A 243 -1.80 -7.02 -3.09
N LEU A 244 -0.71 -6.29 -3.37
CA LEU A 244 0.26 -6.67 -4.40
C LEU A 244 0.92 -8.00 -4.07
N LEU A 245 1.29 -8.23 -2.80
CA LEU A 245 1.90 -9.48 -2.35
C LEU A 245 0.92 -10.65 -2.45
N ALA A 246 -0.32 -10.46 -1.98
CA ALA A 246 -1.38 -11.45 -2.11
C ALA A 246 -1.61 -11.83 -3.59
N SER A 247 -1.70 -10.85 -4.48
CA SER A 247 -1.86 -11.08 -5.92
C SER A 247 -0.66 -11.81 -6.54
N SER A 248 0.57 -11.40 -6.19
CA SER A 248 1.81 -12.02 -6.69
C SER A 248 2.02 -13.48 -6.28
N SER A 249 1.34 -13.93 -5.22
CA SER A 249 1.38 -15.32 -4.76
C SER A 249 0.64 -16.28 -5.71
N VAL A 250 -0.32 -15.75 -6.48
CA VAL A 250 -1.16 -16.53 -7.42
C VAL A 250 -0.89 -16.13 -8.88
N ASN A 251 -0.47 -14.89 -9.13
CA ASN A 251 -0.24 -14.35 -10.47
C ASN A 251 1.25 -14.05 -10.72
N ASP A 252 1.87 -14.88 -11.56
CA ASP A 252 3.27 -14.77 -11.95
C ASP A 252 3.57 -13.47 -12.70
N ALA A 253 2.65 -12.97 -13.53
CA ALA A 253 2.84 -11.71 -14.26
C ALA A 253 2.97 -10.53 -13.29
N VAL A 254 2.08 -10.43 -12.31
CA VAL A 254 2.14 -9.41 -11.25
C VAL A 254 3.44 -9.55 -10.44
N ARG A 255 3.85 -10.78 -10.14
CA ARG A 255 5.10 -11.01 -9.41
C ARG A 255 6.33 -10.49 -10.15
N GLU A 256 6.45 -10.80 -11.44
CA GLU A 256 7.63 -10.43 -12.24
C GLU A 256 7.63 -8.96 -12.69
N THR A 257 6.46 -8.39 -13.01
CA THR A 257 6.37 -7.04 -13.60
C THR A 257 6.11 -5.95 -12.58
N VAL A 258 5.38 -6.25 -11.51
CA VAL A 258 4.93 -5.25 -10.52
C VAL A 258 5.77 -5.34 -9.24
N VAL A 259 5.82 -6.51 -8.60
CA VAL A 259 6.44 -6.66 -7.27
C VAL A 259 7.96 -6.67 -7.36
N LYS A 260 8.56 -7.66 -8.02
CA LYS A 260 10.02 -7.88 -8.02
C LYS A 260 10.85 -6.65 -8.41
N PRO A 261 10.51 -5.87 -9.46
CA PRO A 261 11.33 -4.72 -9.84
C PRO A 261 11.40 -3.62 -8.77
N HIS A 262 10.43 -3.60 -7.85
CA HIS A 262 10.29 -2.55 -6.84
C HIS A 262 10.64 -3.01 -5.42
N VAL A 263 10.95 -4.30 -5.21
CA VAL A 263 11.30 -4.88 -3.91
C VAL A 263 12.48 -4.15 -3.27
N SER A 264 13.53 -3.88 -4.03
CA SER A 264 14.74 -3.22 -3.54
C SER A 264 14.45 -1.84 -2.96
N LEU A 265 13.60 -1.05 -3.62
CA LEU A 265 13.20 0.27 -3.13
C LEU A 265 12.30 0.17 -1.90
N LEU A 266 11.32 -0.73 -1.93
CA LEU A 266 10.42 -0.97 -0.80
C LEU A 266 11.20 -1.40 0.45
N LEU A 267 12.15 -2.34 0.31
CA LEU A 267 13.03 -2.78 1.38
C LEU A 267 13.85 -1.63 1.97
N SER A 268 14.44 -0.78 1.12
CA SER A 268 15.19 0.40 1.55
C SER A 268 14.31 1.37 2.35
N ASN A 269 13.10 1.66 1.87
CA ASN A 269 12.21 2.61 2.52
C ASN A 269 11.63 2.06 3.83
N LEU A 270 11.29 0.77 3.88
CA LEU A 270 10.87 0.10 5.11
C LEU A 270 12.02 0.04 6.12
N SER A 271 13.25 -0.15 5.66
CA SER A 271 14.45 -0.13 6.52
C SER A 271 14.62 1.22 7.21
N VAL A 272 14.54 2.32 6.46
CA VAL A 272 14.58 3.69 7.00
C VAL A 272 13.41 3.94 7.96
N LEU A 273 12.22 3.44 7.64
CA LEU A 273 11.06 3.56 8.53
C LEU A 273 11.29 2.82 9.87
N VAL A 274 11.93 1.64 9.87
CA VAL A 274 12.33 0.94 11.11
C VAL A 274 13.31 1.80 11.91
N GLU A 275 14.34 2.37 11.28
CA GLU A 275 15.35 3.19 11.95
C GLU A 275 14.77 4.46 12.61
N ARG A 276 13.79 5.09 11.96
CA ARG A 276 13.08 6.27 12.48
C ARG A 276 12.12 5.94 13.60
N THR A 277 11.62 4.70 13.65
CA THR A 277 10.72 4.20 14.70
C THR A 277 11.52 3.90 15.98
N LYS A 278 12.13 4.95 16.57
CA LYS A 278 12.90 4.85 17.81
C LYS A 278 11.96 4.94 19.00
N GLY A 279 11.68 3.80 19.61
CA GLY A 279 10.89 3.77 20.84
C GLY A 279 10.27 2.42 21.10
N VAL A 280 10.38 1.97 22.35
CA VAL A 280 9.88 0.67 22.80
C VAL A 280 8.37 0.50 22.55
N ALA A 281 7.59 1.57 22.71
CA ALA A 281 6.14 1.56 22.46
C ALA A 281 5.79 1.55 20.96
N ALA A 282 6.66 2.08 20.10
CA ALA A 282 6.42 2.19 18.67
C ALA A 282 6.65 0.85 17.94
N ILE A 283 7.62 0.05 18.40
CA ILE A 283 7.93 -1.28 17.85
C ILE A 283 6.83 -2.31 18.18
N ALA A 284 6.13 -2.15 19.30
CA ALA A 284 5.02 -3.04 19.68
C ALA A 284 3.69 -2.67 18.99
N SER A 285 3.64 -1.56 18.24
CA SER A 285 2.42 -1.13 17.56
C SER A 285 1.98 -2.13 16.47
N PRO A 286 0.68 -2.27 16.19
CA PRO A 286 0.19 -3.11 15.09
C PRO A 286 0.83 -2.74 13.74
N LEU A 287 1.14 -1.46 13.53
CA LEU A 287 1.78 -0.97 12.32
C LEU A 287 3.22 -1.47 12.19
N ALA A 288 4.00 -1.46 13.28
CA ALA A 288 5.36 -2.00 13.28
C ALA A 288 5.37 -3.53 13.11
N GLN A 289 4.38 -4.24 13.67
CA GLN A 289 4.23 -5.68 13.43
C GLN A 289 3.94 -5.97 11.96
N ARG A 290 3.01 -5.22 11.35
CA ARG A 290 2.68 -5.30 9.92
C ARG A 290 3.90 -4.99 9.04
N GLN A 291 4.68 -3.97 9.40
CA GLN A 291 5.93 -3.65 8.73
C GLN A 291 6.92 -4.82 8.74
N VAL A 292 7.08 -5.50 9.88
CA VAL A 292 7.96 -6.68 9.98
C VAL A 292 7.42 -7.85 9.15
N SER A 293 6.10 -8.06 9.12
CA SER A 293 5.47 -9.07 8.26
C SER A 293 5.73 -8.79 6.77
N ILE A 294 5.51 -7.55 6.32
CA ILE A 294 5.79 -7.15 4.93
C ILE A 294 7.28 -7.35 4.60
N LEU A 295 8.19 -6.87 5.46
CA LEU A 295 9.62 -7.09 5.30
C LEU A 295 9.96 -8.58 5.18
N SER A 296 9.23 -9.44 5.92
CA SER A 296 9.40 -10.89 5.85
C SER A 296 9.05 -11.47 4.49
N GLU A 297 7.89 -11.07 3.97
CA GLU A 297 7.36 -11.56 2.72
C GLU A 297 8.17 -11.08 1.51
N ILE A 298 8.74 -9.88 1.57
CA ILE A 298 9.51 -9.34 0.44
C ILE A 298 11.00 -9.69 0.49
N ALA A 299 11.55 -10.01 1.68
CA ALA A 299 12.98 -10.34 1.81
C ALA A 299 13.39 -11.57 0.99
N GLN A 300 12.47 -12.51 0.73
CA GLN A 300 12.73 -13.67 -0.14
C GLN A 300 13.02 -13.27 -1.60
N TYR A 301 12.58 -12.08 -2.02
CA TYR A 301 12.82 -11.55 -3.36
C TYR A 301 14.08 -10.67 -3.43
N SER A 302 14.73 -10.42 -2.29
CA SER A 302 16.02 -9.71 -2.27
C SER A 302 17.09 -10.57 -2.92
N THR A 303 17.79 -10.02 -3.91
CA THR A 303 18.96 -10.65 -4.53
C THR A 303 20.25 -9.87 -4.24
N ASP A 304 20.16 -8.72 -3.55
CA ASP A 304 21.30 -7.83 -3.30
C ASP A 304 21.93 -8.11 -1.94
N SER A 305 23.23 -8.41 -1.96
CA SER A 305 24.07 -8.61 -0.78
C SER A 305 24.07 -7.40 0.17
N LYS A 306 24.13 -6.18 -0.37
CA LYS A 306 24.14 -4.96 0.45
C LYS A 306 22.83 -4.79 1.21
N GLN A 307 21.70 -5.03 0.54
CA GLN A 307 20.38 -4.97 1.15
C GLN A 307 20.23 -6.06 2.22
N ALA A 308 20.71 -7.27 1.96
CA ALA A 308 20.72 -8.36 2.95
C ALA A 308 21.50 -7.97 4.22
N SER A 309 22.69 -7.38 4.08
CA SER A 309 23.49 -6.88 5.21
C SER A 309 22.80 -5.77 5.99
N THR A 310 22.16 -4.81 5.31
CA THR A 310 21.40 -3.73 5.97
C THR A 310 20.24 -4.29 6.78
N LEU A 311 19.45 -5.20 6.21
CA LEU A 311 18.33 -5.83 6.90
C LEU A 311 18.78 -6.64 8.11
N LEU A 312 19.89 -7.39 7.98
CA LEU A 312 20.49 -8.11 9.10
C LEU A 312 20.86 -7.16 10.25
N GLY A 313 21.48 -6.02 9.92
CA GLY A 313 21.81 -4.96 10.89
C GLY A 313 20.59 -4.37 11.59
N LEU A 314 19.46 -4.24 10.89
CA LEU A 314 18.20 -3.70 11.43
C LEU A 314 17.42 -4.70 12.28
N PHE A 315 17.43 -5.98 11.91
CA PHE A 315 16.71 -7.01 12.65
C PHE A 315 17.46 -7.48 13.91
N ALA A 316 18.79 -7.42 13.89
CA ALA A 316 19.61 -7.78 15.05
C ALA A 316 19.19 -7.08 16.36
N PRO A 317 19.01 -5.75 16.44
CA PRO A 317 18.57 -5.09 17.66
C PRO A 317 17.14 -5.45 18.05
N LEU A 318 16.24 -5.73 17.10
CA LEU A 318 14.86 -6.14 17.39
C LEU A 318 14.82 -7.53 18.02
N LEU A 319 15.64 -8.47 17.54
CA LEU A 319 15.75 -9.82 18.08
C LEU A 319 16.27 -9.84 19.52
N ARG A 320 17.17 -8.91 19.88
CA ARG A 320 17.71 -8.77 21.25
C ARG A 320 16.70 -8.21 22.26
N ARG A 321 15.61 -7.58 21.82
CA ARG A 321 14.59 -7.02 22.74
C ARG A 321 13.87 -8.13 23.51
N PRO A 322 13.43 -7.89 24.76
CA PRO A 322 12.67 -8.89 25.53
C PRO A 322 11.31 -9.20 24.89
N ALA A 323 10.77 -10.40 25.15
CA ALA A 323 9.52 -10.90 24.56
C ALA A 323 8.29 -10.01 24.85
N LYS A 324 8.33 -9.23 25.93
CA LYS A 324 7.30 -8.22 26.26
C LYS A 324 7.21 -7.10 25.22
N LEU A 325 8.32 -6.79 24.55
CA LEU A 325 8.42 -5.68 23.58
C LEU A 325 8.35 -6.17 22.15
N VAL A 326 9.03 -7.28 21.86
CA VAL A 326 8.98 -7.95 20.56
C VAL A 326 8.50 -9.37 20.81
N PRO A 327 7.21 -9.68 20.56
CA PRO A 327 6.65 -11.01 20.79
C PRO A 327 7.45 -12.09 20.07
N GLU A 328 7.52 -13.29 20.66
CA GLU A 328 8.28 -14.41 20.04
C GLU A 328 7.76 -14.78 18.64
N LYS A 329 6.46 -14.57 18.36
CA LYS A 329 5.90 -14.73 17.01
C LYS A 329 6.60 -13.83 15.98
N VAL A 330 6.82 -12.56 16.31
CA VAL A 330 7.54 -11.61 15.44
C VAL A 330 9.00 -12.04 15.29
N LYS A 331 9.62 -12.54 16.37
CA LYS A 331 11.01 -13.05 16.32
C LYS A 331 11.15 -14.30 15.45
N VAL A 332 10.13 -15.17 15.42
CA VAL A 332 10.07 -16.32 14.50
C VAL A 332 10.15 -15.85 13.06
N ASP A 333 9.35 -14.84 12.70
CA ASP A 333 9.36 -14.30 11.35
C ASP A 333 10.71 -13.66 11.02
N LEU A 334 11.25 -12.82 11.91
CA LEU A 334 12.59 -12.23 11.76
C LEU A 334 13.71 -13.28 11.59
N LEU A 335 13.66 -14.39 12.32
CA LEU A 335 14.64 -15.47 12.20
C LEU A 335 14.57 -16.19 10.86
N LYS A 336 13.37 -16.39 10.31
CA LYS A 336 13.20 -16.97 8.97
C LYS A 336 13.80 -16.06 7.90
N ILE A 337 13.59 -14.74 8.04
CA ILE A 337 14.15 -13.73 7.13
C ILE A 337 15.67 -13.73 7.18
N ILE A 338 16.25 -13.63 8.39
CA ILE A 338 17.70 -13.68 8.54
C ILE A 338 18.23 -14.98 7.94
N GLY A 339 17.54 -16.10 8.20
CA GLY A 339 17.81 -17.39 7.58
C GLY A 339 17.92 -17.36 6.06
N SER A 340 17.02 -16.68 5.34
CA SER A 340 17.10 -16.60 3.87
C SER A 340 18.16 -15.61 3.40
N LEU A 341 18.31 -14.48 4.09
CA LEU A 341 19.26 -13.43 3.73
C LEU A 341 20.72 -13.82 3.93
N MET A 342 21.03 -14.70 4.91
CA MET A 342 22.40 -15.07 5.24
C MET A 342 23.18 -15.61 4.02
N GLN A 343 22.53 -16.34 3.11
CA GLN A 343 23.19 -16.87 1.91
C GLN A 343 23.64 -15.79 0.92
N LEU A 344 23.07 -14.58 1.01
CA LEU A 344 23.39 -13.46 0.13
C LEU A 344 24.52 -12.59 0.69
N ILE A 345 25.05 -12.87 1.89
CA ILE A 345 26.05 -12.04 2.58
C ILE A 345 27.41 -12.76 2.57
N PRO A 346 28.33 -12.41 1.65
CA PRO A 346 29.64 -13.06 1.54
C PRO A 346 30.48 -12.95 2.81
N GLU A 347 30.30 -11.87 3.58
CA GLU A 347 31.02 -11.63 4.83
C GLU A 347 30.73 -12.69 5.91
N LEU A 348 29.65 -13.46 5.79
CA LEU A 348 29.34 -14.56 6.70
C LEU A 348 30.17 -15.83 6.42
N CYS A 349 30.88 -15.90 5.29
CA CYS A 349 31.83 -16.98 5.02
C CYS A 349 33.12 -16.83 5.83
N ASP A 350 33.49 -15.61 6.24
CA ASP A 350 34.72 -15.32 6.96
C ASP A 350 34.49 -15.25 8.49
N PRO A 351 35.02 -16.21 9.29
CA PRO A 351 34.90 -16.18 10.74
C PRO A 351 35.49 -14.93 11.40
N SER A 352 36.44 -14.26 10.74
CA SER A 352 37.10 -13.06 11.25
C SER A 352 36.29 -11.77 10.99
N SER A 353 35.28 -11.85 10.12
CA SER A 353 34.40 -10.72 9.84
C SER A 353 33.58 -10.31 11.07
N SER A 354 33.43 -9.00 11.26
CA SER A 354 32.58 -8.43 12.31
C SER A 354 31.10 -8.81 12.12
N VAL A 355 30.64 -8.94 10.87
CA VAL A 355 29.28 -9.36 10.53
C VAL A 355 29.05 -10.81 10.95
N TYR A 356 30.01 -11.70 10.68
CA TYR A 356 29.94 -13.08 11.15
C TYR A 356 29.91 -13.16 12.68
N GLN A 357 30.86 -12.52 13.36
CA GLN A 357 30.96 -12.57 14.83
C GLN A 357 29.70 -12.02 15.51
N SER A 358 29.16 -10.92 15.01
CA SER A 358 27.94 -10.32 15.55
C SER A 358 26.70 -11.18 15.30
N THR A 359 26.60 -11.81 14.13
CA THR A 359 25.50 -12.71 13.77
C THR A 359 25.54 -14.00 14.57
N TYR A 360 26.71 -14.64 14.65
CA TYR A 360 26.93 -15.82 15.48
C TYR A 360 26.59 -15.53 16.95
N SER A 361 27.15 -14.46 17.51
CA SER A 361 26.86 -14.05 18.89
C SER A 361 25.38 -13.76 19.12
N LEU A 362 24.69 -13.15 18.16
CA LEU A 362 23.26 -12.90 18.24
C LEU A 362 22.47 -14.21 18.33
N LEU A 363 22.68 -15.13 17.38
CA LEU A 363 21.96 -16.41 17.36
C LEU A 363 22.25 -17.23 18.63
N SER A 364 23.50 -17.27 19.08
CA SER A 364 23.89 -17.95 20.33
C SER A 364 23.17 -17.37 21.56
N GLN A 365 23.05 -16.04 21.67
CA GLN A 365 22.34 -15.40 22.78
C GLN A 365 20.83 -15.69 22.76
N LEU A 366 20.23 -15.83 21.57
CA LEU A 366 18.80 -16.11 21.45
C LEU A 366 18.41 -17.46 22.06
N PHE A 367 19.30 -18.46 22.10
CA PHE A 367 19.07 -19.75 22.77
C PHE A 367 18.85 -19.61 24.29
N GLN A 368 19.28 -18.51 24.90
CA GLN A 368 19.02 -18.24 26.33
C GLN A 368 17.66 -17.58 26.56
N SER A 369 17.16 -16.83 25.58
CA SER A 369 15.98 -15.97 25.73
C SER A 369 14.68 -16.58 25.17
N LEU A 370 14.74 -17.27 24.02
CA LEU A 370 13.55 -17.82 23.36
C LEU A 370 13.04 -19.06 24.09
N ARG A 371 11.74 -19.19 24.30
CA ARG A 371 11.16 -20.30 25.07
C ARG A 371 10.11 -21.10 24.31
N SER A 372 9.34 -20.47 23.43
CA SER A 372 8.31 -21.17 22.66
C SER A 372 8.91 -22.14 21.64
N ARG A 373 8.20 -23.24 21.37
CA ARG A 373 8.61 -24.22 20.36
C ARG A 373 8.81 -23.60 18.97
N PRO A 374 7.89 -22.77 18.43
CA PRO A 374 8.11 -22.15 17.13
C PRO A 374 9.37 -21.29 17.07
N ALA A 375 9.67 -20.56 18.14
CA ALA A 375 10.89 -19.74 18.24
C ALA A 375 12.16 -20.59 18.32
N ARG A 376 12.15 -21.68 19.09
CA ARG A 376 13.26 -22.63 19.20
C ARG A 376 13.55 -23.30 17.86
N VAL A 377 12.53 -23.82 17.19
CA VAL A 377 12.64 -24.47 15.88
C VAL A 377 13.19 -23.49 14.83
N SER A 378 12.67 -22.26 14.81
CA SER A 378 13.14 -21.24 13.86
C SER A 378 14.59 -20.80 14.13
N LEU A 379 14.99 -20.73 15.40
CA LEU A 379 16.38 -20.41 15.78
C LEU A 379 17.35 -21.52 15.38
N VAL A 380 16.99 -22.79 15.63
CA VAL A 380 17.79 -23.94 15.19
C VAL A 380 17.95 -23.91 13.68
N SER A 381 16.86 -23.72 12.93
CA SER A 381 16.91 -23.64 11.47
C SER A 381 17.80 -22.49 10.98
N ALA A 382 17.74 -21.31 11.61
CA ALA A 382 18.64 -20.20 11.27
C ALA A 382 20.12 -20.54 11.55
N PHE A 383 20.40 -21.22 12.66
CA PHE A 383 21.76 -21.63 13.03
C PHE A 383 22.31 -22.73 12.08
N GLU A 384 21.46 -23.66 11.64
CA GLU A 384 21.80 -24.65 10.61
C GLU A 384 22.09 -23.98 9.26
N ARG A 385 21.32 -22.96 8.86
CA ARG A 385 21.63 -22.20 7.65
C ARG A 385 22.97 -21.47 7.75
N LEU A 386 23.33 -20.95 8.92
CA LEU A 386 24.67 -20.37 9.13
C LEU A 386 25.77 -21.45 8.99
N SER A 387 25.54 -22.67 9.45
CA SER A 387 26.51 -23.77 9.30
C SER A 387 26.64 -24.32 7.88
N THR A 388 25.62 -24.13 7.02
CA THR A 388 25.77 -24.39 5.58
C THR A 388 26.70 -23.39 4.88
N ILE A 389 26.79 -22.17 5.41
CA ILE A 389 27.67 -21.12 4.88
C ILE A 389 29.09 -21.31 5.44
N ASN A 390 29.20 -21.56 6.75
CA ASN A 390 30.46 -21.82 7.42
C ASN A 390 30.52 -23.26 7.93
N THR A 391 31.18 -24.12 7.16
CA THR A 391 31.21 -25.57 7.40
C THR A 391 31.84 -25.95 8.75
N SER A 392 32.67 -25.08 9.34
CA SER A 392 33.27 -25.32 10.66
C SER A 392 32.23 -25.45 11.79
N LEU A 393 31.03 -24.88 11.59
CA LEU A 393 29.93 -24.94 12.55
C LEU A 393 29.05 -26.19 12.42
N GLN A 394 29.24 -27.05 11.42
CA GLN A 394 28.30 -28.14 11.14
C GLN A 394 28.12 -29.11 12.31
N SER A 395 29.21 -29.50 12.97
CA SER A 395 29.17 -30.38 14.15
C SER A 395 28.47 -29.72 15.34
N LEU A 396 28.68 -28.42 15.53
CA LEU A 396 28.00 -27.66 16.59
C LEU A 396 26.51 -27.49 16.27
N ALA A 397 26.16 -27.20 15.02
CA ALA A 397 24.79 -27.02 14.58
C ALA A 397 23.98 -28.30 14.73
N SER A 398 24.53 -29.47 14.36
CA SER A 398 23.87 -30.76 14.56
C SER A 398 23.65 -31.06 16.04
N LEU A 399 24.65 -30.81 16.89
CA LEU A 399 24.53 -30.98 18.34
C LEU A 399 23.45 -30.06 18.93
N VAL A 400 23.44 -28.78 18.53
CA VAL A 400 22.43 -27.80 18.97
C VAL A 400 21.03 -28.20 18.51
N ALA A 401 20.88 -28.73 17.29
CA ALA A 401 19.62 -29.23 16.78
C ALA A 401 19.11 -30.41 17.63
N SER A 402 19.98 -31.39 17.93
CA SER A 402 19.64 -32.53 18.80
C SER A 402 19.27 -32.09 20.22
N LEU A 403 19.98 -31.12 20.82
CA LEU A 403 19.66 -30.57 22.14
C LEU A 403 18.31 -29.83 22.20
N ASN A 404 17.81 -29.35 21.06
CA ASN A 404 16.53 -28.65 20.94
C ASN A 404 15.43 -29.50 20.27
N ALA A 405 15.66 -30.81 20.07
CA ALA A 405 14.74 -31.70 19.35
C ALA A 405 13.36 -31.81 20.04
N TYR A 406 12.28 -31.89 19.24
CA TYR A 406 10.91 -32.07 19.71
C TYR A 406 10.35 -33.39 19.20
N SER A 407 9.50 -34.03 19.99
CA SER A 407 8.87 -35.31 19.66
C SER A 407 8.00 -35.18 18.41
N SER A 408 8.12 -36.15 17.51
CA SER A 408 7.22 -36.31 16.37
C SER A 408 5.87 -36.92 16.74
N LYS A 409 5.79 -37.59 17.90
CA LYS A 409 4.60 -38.35 18.35
C LYS A 409 3.67 -37.54 19.26
N ARG A 410 4.21 -36.57 19.99
CA ARG A 410 3.47 -35.74 20.95
C ARG A 410 3.72 -34.27 20.66
N MET A 411 2.63 -33.51 20.49
CA MET A 411 2.73 -32.08 20.23
C MET A 411 3.33 -31.37 21.44
N ASP A 412 4.34 -30.55 21.19
CA ASP A 412 5.04 -29.68 22.16
C ASP A 412 5.90 -30.38 23.22
N ASP A 413 5.98 -31.71 23.19
CA ASP A 413 6.87 -32.48 24.05
C ASP A 413 8.31 -32.50 23.51
N PRO A 414 9.33 -32.25 24.36
CA PRO A 414 10.72 -32.53 24.04
C PRO A 414 10.96 -33.97 23.59
N ASP A 415 11.86 -34.17 22.63
CA ASP A 415 12.39 -35.51 22.33
C ASP A 415 13.49 -35.83 23.36
N PHE A 416 13.09 -36.46 24.47
CA PHE A 416 14.02 -36.73 25.58
C PHE A 416 15.16 -37.66 25.18
N ASP A 417 14.88 -38.70 24.37
CA ASP A 417 15.89 -39.67 23.96
C ASP A 417 16.98 -38.99 23.11
N THR A 418 16.58 -38.21 22.12
CA THR A 418 17.50 -37.47 21.25
C THR A 418 18.31 -36.42 22.03
N ARG A 419 17.65 -35.70 22.95
CA ARG A 419 18.32 -34.70 23.78
C ARG A 419 19.33 -35.31 24.75
N ILE A 420 18.99 -36.44 25.39
CA ILE A 420 19.90 -37.16 26.29
C ILE A 420 21.11 -37.67 25.52
N GLY A 421 20.91 -38.26 24.33
CA GLY A 421 22.01 -38.67 23.46
C GLY A 421 22.95 -37.51 23.13
N ALA A 422 22.40 -36.34 22.82
CA ALA A 422 23.19 -35.14 22.58
C ALA A 422 23.98 -34.65 23.83
N PHE A 423 23.39 -34.75 25.02
CA PHE A 423 24.10 -34.45 26.28
C PHE A 423 25.28 -35.38 26.53
N VAL A 424 25.14 -36.67 26.22
CA VAL A 424 26.23 -37.65 26.32
C VAL A 424 27.37 -37.28 25.38
N VAL A 425 27.06 -37.02 24.11
CA VAL A 425 28.06 -36.57 23.11
C VAL A 425 28.78 -35.32 23.57
N LEU A 426 28.06 -34.31 24.09
CA LEU A 426 28.68 -33.07 24.60
C LEU A 426 29.67 -33.33 25.74
N ASN A 427 29.37 -34.29 26.63
CA ASN A 427 30.21 -34.61 27.78
C ASN A 427 31.40 -35.51 27.43
N GLU A 428 31.26 -36.39 26.44
CA GLU A 428 32.29 -37.36 26.02
C GLU A 428 33.27 -36.79 24.97
N SER A 429 32.90 -35.72 24.27
CA SER A 429 33.71 -35.12 23.18
C SER A 429 34.66 -34.00 23.63
N ARG A 430 35.03 -33.95 24.92
CA ARG A 430 35.82 -32.84 25.49
C ARG A 430 37.32 -33.07 25.49
#